data_AF-A0A9E7HB62-F1
#
_entry.id   AF-A0A9E7HB62-F1
#
_cell.length_a   1.000
_cell.length_b   1.000
_cell.length_c   1.000
_cell.angle_alpha   90.00
_cell.angle_beta   90.00
_cell.angle_gamma   90.00
#
_symmetry.space_group_name_H-M   'P 1'
#
loop_
_entity.id
_entity.type
_entity.pdbx_description
1 polymer ?
#
loop_
_entity_poly.entity_id
_entity_poly.type
_entity_poly.pdbx_seq_one_letter_code
_entity_poly.pdbx_strand_id
1 'polypeptide(L)'
;MQVYQNSFDLRPDIRQSALQVLFDTLRNYGHHFSLPLWEKVFDSVLFPIFDSVRHAVDLSGETLQGQGLENDIAELDQEAWLYETCKLALQLVVDLFVKFYDTVNPLLEKVLTLLTSFIKRPHQSLAGIGITAFVRLMSNAGSLFIETKWEIVVSLKEATKATLPDFSYISSGAYLDNATSENGNSSRRQDNGEPRGSADHDFEGLRARNLYFAIGDAKCRAAVQLLLIQAVMEIHNMYRAHISAKNTLVLLKHVVACHAHKVNSDTDLRSKLQELGSMTQMQDPPLLRLENESYHSCLVLLQNIVTDRHRNGDLEAEACLVDLCNEVLEVYIRTAMGQPGEASSGAQPISHWLIPVGSAKRRELAARASVVVSTLQAISALGDTSFGNNLARFFPLLAGLISCEHGSSEVQSALSDMLSTRVGPVLLRAC
;
A
#
# COMPACT_ATOMS: atom_id res chain seq x y z
N MET A 1 -32.13 -3.84 -21.37
CA MET A 1 -32.50 -2.45 -20.97
C MET A 1 -33.21 -2.42 -19.61
N GLN A 2 -34.31 -3.16 -19.40
CA GLN A 2 -35.01 -3.18 -18.09
C GLN A 2 -34.15 -3.71 -16.92
N VAL A 3 -33.31 -4.72 -17.15
CA VAL A 3 -32.41 -5.24 -16.11
C VAL A 3 -31.36 -4.21 -15.67
N TYR A 4 -30.83 -3.43 -16.63
CA TYR A 4 -29.87 -2.36 -16.37
C TYR A 4 -30.48 -1.22 -15.54
N GLN A 5 -31.75 -0.87 -15.81
CA GLN A 5 -32.49 0.11 -15.01
C GLN A 5 -32.79 -0.39 -13.59
N ASN A 6 -33.07 -1.69 -13.43
CA ASN A 6 -33.39 -2.29 -12.12
C ASN A 6 -32.14 -2.58 -11.27
N SER A 7 -30.95 -2.68 -11.86
CA SER A 7 -29.67 -2.72 -11.13
C SER A 7 -29.39 -1.44 -10.33
N PHE A 8 -30.17 -0.37 -10.57
CA PHE A 8 -30.09 0.91 -9.86
C PHE A 8 -31.40 1.30 -9.13
N ASP A 9 -32.31 0.35 -8.90
CA ASP A 9 -33.49 0.59 -8.04
C ASP A 9 -33.00 0.92 -6.61
N LEU A 10 -33.66 1.86 -5.91
CA LEU A 10 -33.29 2.22 -4.53
C LEU A 10 -33.43 1.04 -3.55
N ARG A 11 -34.23 0.02 -3.91
CA ARG A 11 -34.49 -1.14 -3.06
C ARG A 11 -33.42 -2.22 -3.25
N PRO A 12 -32.71 -2.63 -2.18
CA PRO A 12 -31.62 -3.61 -2.25
C PRO A 12 -32.07 -4.97 -2.80
N ASP A 13 -33.26 -5.44 -2.40
CA ASP A 13 -33.79 -6.74 -2.83
C ASP A 13 -34.01 -6.82 -4.34
N ILE A 14 -34.37 -5.71 -4.99
CA ILE A 14 -34.65 -5.67 -6.42
C ILE A 14 -33.36 -5.59 -7.23
N ARG A 15 -32.38 -4.81 -6.78
CA ARG A 15 -31.06 -4.79 -7.41
C ARG A 15 -30.38 -6.16 -7.32
N GLN A 16 -30.40 -6.77 -6.14
CA GLN A 16 -29.81 -8.08 -5.91
C GLN A 16 -30.54 -9.15 -6.72
N SER A 17 -31.88 -9.12 -6.74
CA SER A 17 -32.67 -10.04 -7.58
C SER A 17 -32.39 -9.83 -9.08
N ALA A 18 -32.28 -8.59 -9.56
CA ALA A 18 -31.98 -8.28 -10.95
C ALA A 18 -30.58 -8.76 -11.36
N LEU A 19 -29.56 -8.54 -10.52
CA LEU A 19 -28.21 -9.08 -10.71
C LEU A 19 -28.25 -10.61 -10.72
N GLN A 20 -28.91 -11.22 -9.74
CA GLN A 20 -29.00 -12.67 -9.66
C GLN A 20 -29.65 -13.27 -10.91
N VAL A 21 -30.78 -12.73 -11.36
CA VAL A 21 -31.46 -13.17 -12.59
C VAL A 21 -30.58 -12.98 -13.83
N LEU A 22 -29.87 -11.85 -13.93
CA LEU A 22 -28.94 -11.58 -15.03
C LEU A 22 -27.84 -12.64 -15.08
N PHE A 23 -27.13 -12.83 -13.95
CA PHE A 23 -26.01 -13.75 -13.88
C PHE A 23 -26.46 -15.21 -13.96
N ASP A 24 -27.62 -15.59 -13.44
CA ASP A 24 -28.18 -16.93 -13.61
C ASP A 24 -28.55 -17.21 -15.07
N THR A 25 -29.09 -16.21 -15.78
CA THR A 25 -29.35 -16.32 -17.22
C THR A 25 -28.06 -16.53 -17.99
N LEU A 26 -27.03 -15.71 -17.74
CA LEU A 26 -25.71 -15.87 -18.37
C LEU A 26 -25.05 -17.21 -17.99
N ARG A 27 -25.22 -17.66 -16.75
CA ARG A 27 -24.68 -18.93 -16.26
C ARG A 27 -25.36 -20.14 -16.92
N ASN A 28 -26.66 -20.07 -17.17
CA ASN A 28 -27.44 -21.16 -17.73
C ASN A 28 -27.29 -21.23 -19.26
N TYR A 29 -27.30 -20.10 -19.96
CA TYR A 29 -27.30 -20.05 -21.42
C TYR A 29 -25.94 -19.73 -22.05
N GLY A 30 -24.95 -19.28 -21.26
CA GLY A 30 -23.65 -18.82 -21.76
C GLY A 30 -22.81 -19.86 -22.50
N HIS A 31 -23.13 -21.15 -22.38
CA HIS A 31 -22.47 -22.21 -23.16
C HIS A 31 -22.82 -22.16 -24.66
N HIS A 32 -23.87 -21.44 -25.05
CA HIS A 32 -24.23 -21.20 -26.45
C HIS A 32 -23.56 -19.93 -27.02
N PHE A 33 -22.85 -19.16 -26.20
CA PHE A 33 -22.32 -17.86 -26.62
C PHE A 33 -20.94 -18.02 -27.26
N SER A 34 -20.76 -17.43 -28.44
CA SER A 34 -19.45 -17.30 -29.08
C SER A 34 -18.62 -16.18 -28.42
N LEU A 35 -17.31 -16.19 -28.62
CA LEU A 35 -16.42 -15.13 -28.12
C LEU A 35 -16.90 -13.70 -28.48
N PRO A 36 -17.29 -13.39 -29.74
CA PRO A 36 -17.81 -12.05 -30.07
C PRO A 36 -19.11 -11.67 -29.33
N LEU A 37 -19.94 -12.66 -28.97
CA LEU A 37 -21.12 -12.41 -28.15
C LEU A 37 -20.73 -12.15 -26.70
N TRP A 38 -19.78 -12.91 -26.16
CA TRP A 38 -19.20 -12.66 -24.84
C TRP A 38 -18.56 -11.27 -24.75
N GLU A 39 -17.79 -10.85 -25.75
CA GLU A 39 -17.25 -9.49 -25.85
C GLU A 39 -18.34 -8.43 -25.68
N LYS A 40 -19.45 -8.56 -26.43
CA LYS A 40 -20.59 -7.65 -26.31
C LYS A 40 -21.26 -7.71 -24.94
N VAL A 41 -21.39 -8.89 -24.34
CA VAL A 41 -21.96 -9.05 -22.99
C VAL A 41 -21.09 -8.34 -21.97
N PHE A 42 -19.77 -8.53 -22.00
CA PHE A 42 -18.86 -7.86 -21.09
C PHE A 42 -18.88 -6.34 -21.28
N ASP A 43 -18.73 -5.87 -22.53
CA ASP A 43 -18.60 -4.44 -22.82
C ASP A 43 -19.92 -3.66 -22.67
N SER A 44 -21.06 -4.24 -23.07
CA SER A 44 -22.35 -3.52 -23.13
C SER A 44 -23.30 -3.83 -21.98
N VAL A 45 -23.02 -4.88 -21.18
CA VAL A 45 -23.90 -5.28 -20.08
C VAL A 45 -23.17 -5.34 -18.76
N LEU A 46 -22.05 -6.08 -18.66
CA LEU A 46 -21.39 -6.31 -17.37
C LEU A 46 -20.58 -5.10 -16.88
N PHE A 47 -19.71 -4.54 -17.73
CA PHE A 47 -18.89 -3.39 -17.32
C PHE A 47 -19.69 -2.12 -17.02
N PRO A 48 -20.75 -1.79 -17.78
CA PRO A 48 -21.58 -0.62 -17.49
C PRO A 48 -22.28 -0.67 -16.12
N ILE A 49 -22.49 -1.86 -15.52
CA ILE A 49 -23.04 -1.97 -14.14
C ILE A 49 -22.20 -1.18 -13.14
N PHE A 50 -20.89 -1.08 -13.39
CA PHE A 50 -19.94 -0.42 -12.50
C PHE A 50 -19.80 1.08 -12.76
N ASP A 51 -20.30 1.63 -13.86
CA ASP A 51 -20.12 3.04 -14.20
C ASP A 51 -20.85 3.98 -13.23
N SER A 52 -21.99 3.57 -12.68
CA SER A 52 -22.69 4.36 -11.66
C SER A 52 -21.94 4.42 -10.32
N VAL A 53 -21.32 3.32 -9.90
CA VAL A 53 -20.47 3.27 -8.69
C VAL A 53 -19.24 4.16 -8.90
N ARG A 54 -18.74 4.19 -10.14
CA ARG A 54 -17.66 5.09 -10.53
C ARG A 54 -18.08 6.55 -10.46
N HIS A 55 -19.23 6.89 -11.04
CA HIS A 55 -19.78 8.25 -11.01
C HIS A 55 -20.17 8.71 -9.61
N ALA A 56 -20.72 7.85 -8.75
CA ALA A 56 -21.07 8.20 -7.38
C ALA A 56 -19.86 8.62 -6.55
N VAL A 57 -18.71 7.97 -6.76
CA VAL A 57 -17.45 8.27 -6.05
C VAL A 57 -16.77 9.51 -6.61
N ASP A 58 -16.84 9.70 -7.94
CA ASP A 58 -16.29 10.90 -8.57
C ASP A 58 -17.09 12.13 -8.11
N LEU A 59 -18.41 11.99 -7.97
CA LEU A 59 -19.28 13.01 -7.39
C LEU A 59 -19.07 13.19 -5.89
N SER A 60 -18.89 12.15 -5.07
CA SER A 60 -18.66 12.34 -3.62
C SER A 60 -17.30 12.99 -3.30
N GLY A 61 -16.29 12.76 -4.14
CA GLY A 61 -15.04 13.54 -4.14
C GLY A 61 -15.25 15.02 -4.50
N GLU A 62 -16.31 15.33 -5.27
CA GLU A 62 -16.76 16.69 -5.60
C GLU A 62 -17.82 17.24 -4.62
N THR A 63 -18.61 16.43 -3.91
CA THR A 63 -19.66 16.89 -2.98
C THR A 63 -19.06 17.33 -1.65
N LEU A 64 -17.90 16.78 -1.28
CA LEU A 64 -17.01 17.43 -0.32
C LEU A 64 -16.61 18.85 -0.76
N GLN A 65 -16.82 19.24 -2.02
CA GLN A 65 -16.63 20.61 -2.51
C GLN A 65 -17.85 21.54 -2.29
N GLY A 66 -18.99 21.06 -1.79
CA GLY A 66 -20.26 21.79 -1.97
C GLY A 66 -21.20 22.00 -0.76
N GLN A 67 -21.29 21.13 0.24
CA GLN A 67 -22.38 21.26 1.24
C GLN A 67 -21.97 20.97 2.69
N GLY A 68 -22.53 21.79 3.58
CA GLY A 68 -22.28 21.79 5.01
C GLY A 68 -22.85 20.58 5.76
N LEU A 69 -22.41 20.51 7.02
CA LEU A 69 -22.44 19.45 8.03
C LEU A 69 -23.82 18.83 8.43
N GLU A 70 -24.85 18.83 7.58
CA GLU A 70 -26.21 18.39 7.98
C GLU A 70 -26.81 17.19 7.21
N ASN A 71 -26.16 16.66 6.15
CA ASN A 71 -26.66 15.50 5.38
C ASN A 71 -26.00 14.15 5.70
N ASP A 72 -25.07 14.12 6.67
CA ASP A 72 -24.12 13.01 6.88
C ASP A 72 -24.75 11.61 7.06
N ILE A 73 -25.92 11.48 7.68
CA ILE A 73 -26.45 10.14 8.02
C ILE A 73 -27.14 9.45 6.83
N ALA A 74 -27.79 10.23 5.95
CA ALA A 74 -28.54 9.69 4.81
C ALA A 74 -27.64 9.37 3.60
N GLU A 75 -26.55 10.12 3.42
CA GLU A 75 -25.54 9.86 2.37
C GLU A 75 -24.68 8.63 2.70
N LEU A 76 -24.32 8.42 3.98
CA LEU A 76 -23.54 7.25 4.41
C LEU A 76 -24.27 5.91 4.19
N ASP A 77 -25.59 5.86 4.42
CA ASP A 77 -26.40 4.66 4.17
C ASP A 77 -26.60 4.42 2.65
N GLN A 78 -26.63 5.49 1.85
CA GLN A 78 -26.68 5.40 0.39
C GLN A 78 -25.38 4.90 -0.25
N GLU A 79 -24.22 5.27 0.29
CA GLU A 79 -22.94 4.77 -0.21
C GLU A 79 -22.67 3.31 0.20
N ALA A 80 -23.06 2.92 1.41
CA ALA A 80 -22.85 1.57 1.92
C ALA A 80 -23.51 0.48 1.03
N TRP A 81 -24.74 0.72 0.57
CA TRP A 81 -25.42 -0.26 -0.29
C TRP A 81 -24.79 -0.36 -1.68
N LEU A 82 -24.27 0.74 -2.23
CA LEU A 82 -23.59 0.77 -3.53
C LEU A 82 -22.37 -0.15 -3.50
N TYR A 83 -21.61 -0.11 -2.40
CA TYR A 83 -20.44 -0.95 -2.21
C TYR A 83 -20.77 -2.43 -2.03
N GLU A 84 -21.82 -2.79 -1.28
CA GLU A 84 -22.26 -4.19 -1.17
C GLU A 84 -22.78 -4.74 -2.50
N THR A 85 -23.53 -3.93 -3.26
CA THR A 85 -24.01 -4.30 -4.60
C THR A 85 -22.84 -4.45 -5.58
N CYS A 86 -21.88 -3.53 -5.54
CA CYS A 86 -20.66 -3.57 -6.35
C CYS A 86 -19.82 -4.82 -6.05
N LYS A 87 -19.66 -5.15 -4.76
CA LYS A 87 -18.93 -6.33 -4.29
C LYS A 87 -19.56 -7.60 -4.83
N LEU A 88 -20.88 -7.75 -4.71
CA LEU A 88 -21.61 -8.90 -5.26
C LEU A 88 -21.47 -8.99 -6.78
N ALA A 89 -21.69 -7.87 -7.49
CA ALA A 89 -21.58 -7.83 -8.95
C ALA A 89 -20.18 -8.24 -9.42
N LEU A 90 -19.12 -7.74 -8.77
CA LEU A 90 -17.74 -8.06 -9.13
C LEU A 90 -17.40 -9.53 -8.86
N GLN A 91 -17.90 -10.11 -7.77
CA GLN A 91 -17.77 -11.54 -7.50
C GLN A 91 -18.45 -12.38 -8.58
N LEU A 92 -19.66 -12.01 -8.99
CA LEU A 92 -20.40 -12.71 -10.04
C LEU A 92 -19.71 -12.60 -11.42
N VAL A 93 -19.10 -11.46 -11.75
CA VAL A 93 -18.29 -11.31 -12.97
C VAL A 93 -17.09 -12.25 -12.95
N VAL A 94 -16.36 -12.33 -11.84
CA VAL A 94 -15.22 -13.24 -11.69
C VAL A 94 -15.66 -14.70 -11.80
N ASP A 95 -16.76 -15.08 -11.16
CA ASP A 95 -17.29 -16.44 -11.22
C ASP A 95 -17.73 -16.84 -12.63
N LEU A 96 -18.34 -15.90 -13.35
CA LEU A 96 -18.73 -16.10 -14.75
C LEU A 96 -17.51 -16.26 -15.66
N PHE A 97 -16.48 -15.44 -15.45
CA PHE A 97 -15.22 -15.53 -16.17
C PHE A 97 -14.55 -16.90 -15.95
N VAL A 98 -14.47 -17.36 -14.70
CA VAL A 98 -13.93 -18.68 -14.35
C VAL A 98 -14.74 -19.79 -15.01
N LYS A 99 -16.08 -19.72 -14.94
CA LYS A 99 -16.96 -20.77 -15.48
C LYS A 99 -16.79 -20.99 -16.98
N PHE A 100 -16.61 -19.91 -17.74
CA PHE A 100 -16.51 -19.96 -19.21
C PHE A 100 -15.08 -19.72 -19.72
N TYR A 101 -14.07 -19.95 -18.87
CA TYR A 101 -12.67 -19.58 -19.12
C TYR A 101 -12.15 -20.01 -20.51
N ASP A 102 -12.49 -21.22 -20.97
CA ASP A 102 -12.06 -21.74 -22.27
C ASP A 102 -12.43 -20.83 -23.44
N THR A 103 -13.57 -20.13 -23.34
CA THR A 103 -14.04 -19.19 -24.36
C THR A 103 -13.65 -17.75 -24.04
N VAL A 104 -13.76 -17.33 -22.77
CA VAL A 104 -13.63 -15.91 -22.38
C VAL A 104 -12.22 -15.50 -21.97
N ASN A 105 -11.27 -16.43 -21.94
CA ASN A 105 -9.84 -16.17 -21.68
C ASN A 105 -9.30 -14.89 -22.37
N PRO A 106 -9.56 -14.62 -23.67
CA PRO A 106 -9.08 -13.41 -24.34
C PRO A 106 -9.56 -12.09 -23.71
N LEU A 107 -10.59 -12.13 -22.87
CA LEU A 107 -11.14 -10.99 -22.13
C LEU A 107 -10.43 -10.74 -20.79
N LEU A 108 -9.42 -11.55 -20.43
CA LEU A 108 -8.71 -11.44 -19.15
C LEU A 108 -8.16 -10.02 -18.94
N GLU A 109 -7.54 -9.42 -19.96
CA GLU A 109 -7.00 -8.06 -19.88
C GLU A 109 -8.07 -7.02 -19.51
N LYS A 110 -9.28 -7.15 -20.08
CA LYS A 110 -10.40 -6.26 -19.76
C LYS A 110 -10.87 -6.44 -18.32
N VAL A 111 -10.94 -7.69 -17.83
CA VAL A 111 -11.28 -7.98 -16.44
C VAL A 111 -10.22 -7.42 -15.50
N LEU A 112 -8.93 -7.63 -15.78
CA LEU A 112 -7.83 -7.08 -14.99
C LEU A 112 -7.83 -5.54 -14.98
N THR A 113 -8.17 -4.92 -16.11
CA THR A 113 -8.32 -3.46 -16.22
C THR A 113 -9.46 -2.95 -15.36
N LEU A 114 -10.62 -3.62 -15.37
CA LEU A 114 -11.74 -3.32 -14.48
C LEU A 114 -11.31 -3.40 -13.01
N LEU A 115 -10.72 -4.52 -12.59
CA LEU A 115 -10.27 -4.72 -11.21
C LEU A 115 -9.25 -3.65 -10.79
N THR A 116 -8.26 -3.40 -11.64
CA THR A 116 -7.24 -2.37 -11.41
C THR A 116 -7.85 -0.98 -11.29
N SER A 117 -8.90 -0.66 -12.05
CA SER A 117 -9.61 0.62 -11.96
C SER A 117 -10.26 0.84 -10.60
N PHE A 118 -10.75 -0.22 -9.93
CA PHE A 118 -11.27 -0.13 -8.57
C PHE A 118 -10.15 0.10 -7.55
N ILE A 119 -9.03 -0.61 -7.70
CA ILE A 119 -7.88 -0.50 -6.79
C ILE A 119 -7.28 0.92 -6.82
N LYS A 120 -7.21 1.54 -8.00
CA LYS A 120 -6.63 2.87 -8.20
C LYS A 120 -7.45 4.03 -7.63
N ARG A 121 -8.72 3.80 -7.28
CA ARG A 121 -9.61 4.85 -6.78
C ARG A 121 -9.21 5.29 -5.36
N PRO A 122 -9.34 6.58 -5.04
CA PRO A 122 -9.05 7.12 -3.70
C PRO A 122 -10.17 6.80 -2.70
N HIS A 123 -10.63 5.54 -2.68
CA HIS A 123 -11.70 5.08 -1.81
C HIS A 123 -11.41 3.68 -1.26
N GLN A 124 -11.18 3.58 0.05
CA GLN A 124 -10.67 2.36 0.69
C GLN A 124 -11.56 1.13 0.48
N SER A 125 -12.88 1.26 0.64
CA SER A 125 -13.81 0.10 0.51
C SER A 125 -13.85 -0.45 -0.92
N LEU A 126 -13.93 0.42 -1.93
CA LEU A 126 -13.90 0.03 -3.34
C LEU A 126 -12.57 -0.58 -3.76
N ALA A 127 -11.46 0.02 -3.34
CA ALA A 127 -10.15 -0.57 -3.58
C ALA A 127 -10.06 -1.97 -2.93
N GLY A 128 -10.56 -2.12 -1.70
CA GLY A 128 -10.67 -3.42 -1.02
C GLY A 128 -11.53 -4.44 -1.77
N ILE A 129 -12.67 -4.01 -2.34
CA ILE A 129 -13.53 -4.85 -3.19
C ILE A 129 -12.76 -5.31 -4.44
N GLY A 130 -12.06 -4.39 -5.11
CA GLY A 130 -11.22 -4.69 -6.28
C GLY A 130 -10.11 -5.70 -5.95
N ILE A 131 -9.40 -5.51 -4.83
CA ILE A 131 -8.36 -6.42 -4.35
C ILE A 131 -8.95 -7.80 -4.03
N THR A 132 -10.08 -7.86 -3.34
CA THR A 132 -10.75 -9.12 -2.97
C THR A 132 -11.18 -9.90 -4.22
N ALA A 133 -11.74 -9.21 -5.21
CA ALA A 133 -12.12 -9.83 -6.48
C ALA A 133 -10.88 -10.30 -7.26
N PHE A 134 -9.76 -9.59 -7.17
CA PHE A 134 -8.48 -10.01 -7.74
C PHE A 134 -7.96 -11.31 -7.10
N VAL A 135 -7.94 -11.38 -5.77
CA VAL A 135 -7.56 -12.60 -5.03
C VAL A 135 -8.50 -13.75 -5.40
N ARG A 136 -9.81 -13.50 -5.50
CA ARG A 136 -10.79 -14.51 -5.93
C ARG A 136 -10.53 -15.01 -7.34
N LEU A 137 -10.21 -14.13 -8.28
CA LEU A 137 -9.85 -14.52 -9.65
C LEU A 137 -8.63 -15.43 -9.62
N MET A 138 -7.60 -15.05 -8.86
CA MET A 138 -6.40 -15.89 -8.70
C MET A 138 -6.70 -17.22 -8.02
N SER A 139 -7.53 -17.24 -6.99
CA SER A 139 -7.88 -18.48 -6.28
C SER A 139 -8.61 -19.48 -7.19
N ASN A 140 -9.48 -19.01 -8.08
CA ASN A 140 -10.34 -19.88 -8.89
C ASN A 140 -9.81 -20.17 -10.31
N ALA A 141 -9.12 -19.21 -10.94
CA ALA A 141 -8.60 -19.35 -12.31
C ALA A 141 -7.07 -19.43 -12.37
N GLY A 142 -6.35 -19.22 -11.27
CA GLY A 142 -4.89 -19.10 -11.31
C GLY A 142 -4.18 -20.38 -11.79
N SER A 143 -4.73 -21.56 -11.53
CA SER A 143 -4.21 -22.83 -12.06
C SER A 143 -4.36 -22.98 -13.57
N LEU A 144 -5.24 -22.19 -14.20
CA LEU A 144 -5.50 -22.19 -15.64
C LEU A 144 -4.60 -21.21 -16.40
N PHE A 145 -3.78 -20.42 -15.68
CA PHE A 145 -2.85 -19.47 -16.29
C PHE A 145 -1.51 -20.15 -16.61
N ILE A 146 -1.14 -20.13 -17.88
CA ILE A 146 0.19 -20.53 -18.36
C ILE A 146 1.17 -19.38 -18.07
N GLU A 147 2.49 -19.65 -18.01
CA GLU A 147 3.51 -18.63 -17.72
C GLU A 147 3.42 -17.35 -18.57
N THR A 148 2.90 -17.43 -19.79
CA THR A 148 2.69 -16.27 -20.68
C THR A 148 1.56 -15.36 -20.23
N LYS A 149 0.67 -15.79 -19.34
CA LYS A 149 -0.51 -15.06 -18.85
C LYS A 149 -0.33 -14.42 -17.47
N TRP A 150 0.89 -14.35 -16.94
CA TRP A 150 1.19 -13.59 -15.71
C TRP A 150 1.12 -12.05 -15.88
N GLU A 151 0.39 -11.54 -16.88
CA GLU A 151 -0.03 -10.13 -17.02
C GLU A 151 -0.70 -9.59 -15.75
N ILE A 152 -1.25 -10.49 -14.95
CA ILE A 152 -1.76 -10.28 -13.59
C ILE A 152 -0.71 -9.61 -12.69
N VAL A 153 0.54 -10.06 -12.74
CA VAL A 153 1.64 -9.50 -11.96
C VAL A 153 1.92 -8.06 -12.40
N VAL A 154 1.82 -7.79 -13.71
CA VAL A 154 1.96 -6.44 -14.26
C VAL A 154 0.82 -5.55 -13.79
N SER A 155 -0.42 -6.05 -13.82
CA SER A 155 -1.60 -5.33 -13.32
C SER A 155 -1.47 -4.96 -11.85
N LEU A 156 -1.03 -5.89 -10.99
CA LEU A 156 -0.77 -5.61 -9.57
C LEU A 156 0.37 -4.63 -9.35
N LYS A 157 1.43 -4.70 -10.17
CA LYS A 157 2.54 -3.74 -10.11
C LYS A 157 2.08 -2.33 -10.48
N GLU A 158 1.30 -2.20 -11.54
CA GLU A 158 0.75 -0.92 -11.97
C GLU A 158 -0.28 -0.36 -10.97
N ALA A 159 -1.10 -1.22 -10.36
CA ALA A 159 -1.99 -0.82 -9.27
C ALA A 159 -1.19 -0.28 -8.08
N THR A 160 -0.17 -1.01 -7.62
CA THR A 160 0.71 -0.58 -6.52
C THR A 160 1.38 0.77 -6.79
N LYS A 161 1.93 1.00 -7.98
CA LYS A 161 2.57 2.28 -8.30
C LYS A 161 1.56 3.43 -8.27
N ALA A 162 0.39 3.21 -8.83
CA ALA A 162 -0.66 4.23 -8.92
C ALA A 162 -1.29 4.57 -7.56
N THR A 163 -1.21 3.67 -6.58
CA THR A 163 -1.77 3.87 -5.23
C THR A 163 -0.70 4.23 -4.20
N LEU A 164 0.51 4.66 -4.60
CA LEU A 164 1.49 5.18 -3.64
C LEU A 164 0.92 6.44 -2.96
N PRO A 165 0.97 6.54 -1.62
CA PRO A 165 0.56 7.76 -0.92
C PRO A 165 1.35 8.97 -1.41
N ASP A 166 0.66 10.07 -1.72
CA ASP A 166 1.33 11.32 -2.10
C ASP A 166 1.27 12.32 -0.94
N PHE A 167 2.44 12.84 -0.56
CA PHE A 167 2.62 13.84 0.49
C PHE A 167 3.13 15.17 -0.05
N SER A 168 3.30 15.30 -1.38
CA SER A 168 3.89 16.48 -2.03
C SER A 168 3.21 17.80 -1.62
N TYR A 169 1.87 17.81 -1.55
CA TYR A 169 1.08 18.97 -1.12
C TYR A 169 1.42 19.40 0.31
N ILE A 170 1.61 18.44 1.22
CA ILE A 170 1.94 18.70 2.63
C ILE A 170 3.41 19.13 2.76
N SER A 171 4.32 18.45 2.08
CA SER A 171 5.75 18.80 2.08
C SER A 171 5.99 20.21 1.54
N SER A 172 5.27 20.60 0.47
CA SER A 172 5.43 21.92 -0.17
C SER A 172 5.06 23.10 0.73
N GLY A 173 4.27 22.87 1.79
CA GLY A 173 3.77 23.97 2.61
C GLY A 173 2.80 24.90 1.88
N ALA A 174 2.24 24.49 0.74
CA ALA A 174 1.33 25.32 -0.07
C ALA A 174 0.08 25.81 0.71
N TYR A 175 -0.25 25.17 1.83
CA TYR A 175 -1.30 25.61 2.75
C TYR A 175 -0.89 26.80 3.64
N LEU A 176 0.42 27.07 3.79
CA LEU A 176 1.01 28.16 4.58
C LEU A 176 1.33 29.42 3.77
N ASP A 177 1.29 29.36 2.43
CA ASP A 177 1.64 30.50 1.56
C ASP A 177 0.61 31.63 1.70
N ASN A 178 0.84 32.52 2.67
CA ASN A 178 0.20 33.82 2.74
C ASN A 178 0.64 34.64 1.53
N ALA A 179 -0.31 35.27 0.84
CA ALA A 179 -0.06 36.23 -0.23
C ALA A 179 0.96 37.30 0.25
N THR A 180 2.24 37.05 -0.01
CA THR A 180 3.35 37.99 0.18
C THR A 180 4.17 38.00 -1.10
N SER A 181 3.47 38.25 -2.21
CA SER A 181 4.11 38.72 -3.44
C SER A 181 3.18 39.65 -4.21
N GLU A 182 2.88 40.79 -3.61
CA GLU A 182 2.72 42.04 -4.38
C GLU A 182 3.42 43.16 -3.61
N ASN A 183 4.73 43.28 -3.80
CA ASN A 183 5.40 44.55 -3.58
C ASN A 183 6.29 44.86 -4.78
N GLY A 184 5.78 45.67 -5.69
CA GLY A 184 6.46 46.03 -6.93
C GLY A 184 5.68 46.97 -7.85
N ASN A 185 5.38 48.18 -7.38
CA ASN A 185 5.06 49.38 -8.17
C ASN A 185 3.80 49.41 -9.07
N SER A 186 2.74 50.08 -8.60
CA SER A 186 2.17 51.20 -9.38
C SER A 186 1.44 52.22 -8.50
N SER A 187 1.81 53.48 -8.71
CA SER A 187 1.32 54.72 -8.12
C SER A 187 -0.20 54.88 -7.96
N ARG A 188 -0.62 55.22 -6.74
CA ARG A 188 -1.56 56.31 -6.38
C ARG A 188 -2.72 56.58 -7.36
N ARG A 189 -3.94 56.16 -7.00
CA ARG A 189 -5.18 56.94 -7.20
C ARG A 189 -6.29 56.45 -6.26
N GLN A 190 -7.04 57.42 -5.76
CA GLN A 190 -8.04 57.40 -4.71
C GLN A 190 -9.38 56.79 -5.14
N ASP A 191 -10.06 56.21 -4.14
CA ASP A 191 -11.50 56.24 -3.88
C ASP A 191 -12.46 55.37 -4.71
N ASN A 192 -12.93 54.28 -4.09
CA ASN A 192 -14.35 54.11 -3.72
C ASN A 192 -14.51 52.83 -2.89
N GLY A 193 -15.20 52.96 -1.75
CA GLY A 193 -15.45 51.87 -0.81
C GLY A 193 -16.42 50.82 -1.34
N GLU A 194 -15.92 49.62 -1.59
CA GLU A 194 -16.67 48.37 -1.53
C GLU A 194 -15.99 47.44 -0.51
N PRO A 195 -16.75 46.69 0.31
CA PRO A 195 -16.14 45.78 1.26
C PRO A 195 -15.54 44.57 0.52
N ARG A 196 -14.22 44.56 0.36
CA ARG A 196 -13.41 43.42 -0.14
C ARG A 196 -13.34 42.25 0.85
N GLY A 197 -14.45 41.91 1.52
CA GLY A 197 -14.49 40.98 2.64
C GLY A 197 -14.90 39.54 2.31
N SER A 198 -15.27 39.20 1.07
CA SER A 198 -15.81 37.86 0.77
C SER A 198 -14.82 36.89 0.13
N ALA A 199 -13.81 37.37 -0.60
CA ALA A 199 -12.91 36.48 -1.34
C ALA A 199 -11.91 35.75 -0.43
N ASP A 200 -11.42 36.40 0.62
CA ASP A 200 -10.32 35.89 1.46
C ASP A 200 -10.76 34.70 2.34
N HIS A 201 -11.99 34.74 2.87
CA HIS A 201 -12.59 33.64 3.62
C HIS A 201 -12.85 32.39 2.75
N ASP A 202 -13.20 32.57 1.48
CA ASP A 202 -13.38 31.46 0.54
C ASP A 202 -12.03 30.78 0.21
N PHE A 203 -10.93 31.55 0.08
CA PHE A 203 -9.60 30.99 -0.17
C PHE A 203 -9.04 30.21 1.02
N GLU A 204 -9.22 30.70 2.24
CA GLU A 204 -8.75 30.02 3.46
C GLU A 204 -9.54 28.70 3.68
N GLY A 205 -10.86 28.72 3.45
CA GLY A 205 -11.70 27.51 3.46
C GLY A 205 -11.28 26.48 2.40
N LEU A 206 -10.98 26.93 1.17
CA LEU A 206 -10.48 26.06 0.10
C LEU A 206 -9.14 25.38 0.45
N ARG A 207 -8.22 26.10 1.09
CA ARG A 207 -6.91 25.55 1.50
C ARG A 207 -7.04 24.48 2.58
N ALA A 208 -7.83 24.76 3.63
CA ALA A 208 -8.11 23.81 4.69
C ALA A 208 -8.78 22.54 4.13
N ARG A 209 -9.70 22.70 3.18
CA ARG A 209 -10.37 21.60 2.49
C ARG A 209 -9.42 20.76 1.63
N ASN A 210 -8.55 21.41 0.85
CA ASN A 210 -7.55 20.71 0.04
C ASN A 210 -6.56 19.92 0.92
N LEU A 211 -6.20 20.47 2.07
CA LEU A 211 -5.34 19.80 3.04
C LEU A 211 -6.02 18.58 3.68
N TYR A 212 -7.29 18.73 4.07
CA TYR A 212 -8.09 17.61 4.58
C TYR A 212 -8.20 16.48 3.54
N PHE A 213 -8.46 16.84 2.27
CA PHE A 213 -8.51 15.88 1.18
C PHE A 213 -7.17 15.19 0.95
N ALA A 214 -6.05 15.93 0.94
CA ALA A 214 -4.71 15.36 0.76
C ALA A 214 -4.34 14.36 1.86
N ILE A 215 -4.64 14.69 3.14
CA ILE A 215 -4.40 13.78 4.27
C ILE A 215 -5.31 12.55 4.17
N GLY A 216 -6.58 12.74 3.84
CA GLY A 216 -7.56 11.67 3.64
C GLY A 216 -7.15 10.71 2.52
N ASP A 217 -6.75 11.23 1.37
CA ASP A 217 -6.26 10.45 0.23
C ASP A 217 -4.98 9.69 0.57
N ALA A 218 -3.99 10.34 1.21
CA ALA A 218 -2.75 9.68 1.63
C ALA A 218 -3.03 8.54 2.63
N LYS A 219 -3.93 8.74 3.59
CA LYS A 219 -4.39 7.70 4.52
C LYS A 219 -5.07 6.54 3.79
N CYS A 220 -5.99 6.85 2.87
CA CYS A 220 -6.68 5.87 2.06
C CYS A 220 -5.68 5.03 1.26
N ARG A 221 -4.75 5.67 0.54
CA ARG A 221 -3.70 5.00 -0.24
C ARG A 221 -2.81 4.12 0.63
N ALA A 222 -2.42 4.57 1.82
CA ALA A 222 -1.63 3.77 2.75
C ALA A 222 -2.37 2.49 3.19
N ALA A 223 -3.68 2.60 3.47
CA ALA A 223 -4.51 1.45 3.78
C ALA A 223 -4.65 0.49 2.58
N VAL A 224 -4.83 1.02 1.37
CA VAL A 224 -4.88 0.23 0.13
C VAL A 224 -3.57 -0.51 -0.13
N GLN A 225 -2.41 0.11 0.13
CA GLN A 225 -1.11 -0.56 0.02
C GLN A 225 -0.99 -1.75 0.97
N LEU A 226 -1.45 -1.62 2.22
CA LEU A 226 -1.48 -2.75 3.16
C LEU A 226 -2.34 -3.91 2.66
N LEU A 227 -3.52 -3.61 2.09
CA LEU A 227 -4.38 -4.62 1.48
C LEU A 227 -3.72 -5.28 0.26
N LEU A 228 -3.01 -4.51 -0.56
CA LEU A 228 -2.26 -5.02 -1.72
C LEU A 228 -1.11 -5.93 -1.29
N ILE A 229 -0.39 -5.59 -0.22
CA ILE A 229 0.67 -6.42 0.36
C ILE A 229 0.09 -7.77 0.79
N GLN A 230 -1.02 -7.75 1.54
CA GLN A 230 -1.70 -8.97 1.97
C GLN A 230 -2.13 -9.83 0.78
N ALA A 231 -2.75 -9.23 -0.23
CA ALA A 231 -3.21 -9.94 -1.42
C ALA A 231 -2.05 -10.56 -2.22
N VAL A 232 -0.94 -9.84 -2.36
CA VAL A 232 0.26 -10.34 -3.05
C VAL A 232 0.85 -11.53 -2.30
N MET A 233 0.92 -11.46 -0.97
CA MET A 233 1.38 -12.57 -0.14
C MET A 233 0.46 -13.78 -0.25
N GLU A 234 -0.86 -13.58 -0.24
CA GLU A 234 -1.83 -14.66 -0.42
C GLU A 234 -1.71 -15.32 -1.79
N ILE A 235 -1.60 -14.54 -2.86
CA ILE A 235 -1.42 -15.03 -4.23
C ILE A 235 -0.09 -15.80 -4.37
N HIS A 236 1.00 -15.26 -3.80
CA HIS A 236 2.28 -15.95 -3.80
C HIS A 236 2.20 -17.29 -3.07
N ASN A 237 1.56 -17.33 -1.90
CA ASN A 237 1.40 -18.57 -1.14
C ASN A 237 0.54 -19.62 -1.87
N MET A 238 -0.52 -19.20 -2.57
CA MET A 238 -1.35 -20.09 -3.39
C MET A 238 -0.55 -20.73 -4.53
N TYR A 239 0.37 -19.99 -5.14
CA TYR A 239 1.07 -20.39 -6.37
C TYR A 239 2.59 -20.56 -6.20
N ARG A 240 3.07 -20.74 -4.97
CA ARG A 240 4.51 -20.79 -4.64
C ARG A 240 5.32 -21.75 -5.52
N ALA A 241 4.76 -22.94 -5.80
CA ALA A 241 5.41 -23.94 -6.64
C ALA A 241 5.41 -23.63 -8.15
N HIS A 242 4.52 -22.74 -8.60
CA HIS A 242 4.26 -22.45 -10.02
C HIS A 242 4.73 -21.05 -10.46
N ILE A 243 4.92 -20.13 -9.51
CA ILE A 243 5.39 -18.77 -9.80
C ILE A 243 6.91 -18.78 -10.05
N SER A 244 7.33 -18.17 -11.15
CA SER A 244 8.75 -18.04 -11.46
C SER A 244 9.42 -17.00 -10.55
N ALA A 245 10.71 -17.18 -10.25
CA ALA A 245 11.49 -16.21 -9.47
C ALA A 245 11.41 -14.79 -10.06
N LYS A 246 11.48 -14.67 -11.39
CA LYS A 246 11.29 -13.41 -12.11
C LYS A 246 9.95 -12.75 -11.81
N ASN A 247 8.85 -13.51 -11.81
CA ASN A 247 7.52 -12.97 -11.52
C ASN A 247 7.39 -12.57 -10.04
N THR A 248 7.98 -13.35 -9.12
CA THR A 248 8.05 -12.97 -7.70
C THR A 248 8.88 -11.70 -7.48
N LEU A 249 10.00 -11.52 -8.19
CA LEU A 249 10.79 -10.29 -8.16
C LEU A 249 10.02 -9.08 -8.71
N VAL A 250 9.13 -9.28 -9.70
CA VAL A 250 8.24 -8.21 -10.18
C VAL A 250 7.12 -7.90 -9.17
N LEU A 251 6.63 -8.91 -8.45
CA LEU A 251 5.67 -8.75 -7.36
C LEU A 251 6.28 -8.08 -6.13
N LEU A 252 7.61 -8.13 -6.00
CA LEU A 252 8.36 -7.58 -4.90
C LEU A 252 8.03 -6.08 -4.74
N LYS A 253 7.57 -5.72 -3.54
CA LYS A 253 7.05 -4.38 -3.23
C LYS A 253 8.12 -3.46 -2.65
N HIS A 254 9.38 -3.62 -3.06
CA HIS A 254 10.49 -2.78 -2.57
C HIS A 254 10.25 -1.30 -2.85
N VAL A 255 9.58 -0.97 -3.96
CA VAL A 255 9.14 0.41 -4.24
C VAL A 255 8.26 0.96 -3.11
N VAL A 256 7.35 0.16 -2.55
CA VAL A 256 6.48 0.55 -1.43
C VAL A 256 7.29 0.68 -0.14
N ALA A 257 8.18 -0.27 0.14
CA ALA A 257 9.08 -0.22 1.29
C ALA A 257 9.96 1.04 1.26
N CYS A 258 10.63 1.28 0.14
CA CYS A 258 11.49 2.45 -0.07
C CYS A 258 10.71 3.77 0.02
N HIS A 259 9.51 3.82 -0.57
CA HIS A 259 8.64 4.99 -0.46
C HIS A 259 8.22 5.26 0.99
N ALA A 260 7.71 4.24 1.69
CA ALA A 260 7.30 4.37 3.09
C ALA A 260 8.48 4.73 4.00
N HIS A 261 9.66 4.15 3.77
CA HIS A 261 10.88 4.49 4.49
C HIS A 261 11.31 5.95 4.28
N LYS A 262 11.26 6.45 3.04
CA LYS A 262 11.55 7.87 2.72
C LYS A 262 10.61 8.81 3.46
N VAL A 263 9.31 8.51 3.46
CA VAL A 263 8.30 9.30 4.17
C VAL A 263 8.51 9.26 5.69
N ASN A 264 8.82 8.09 6.26
CA ASN A 264 9.06 7.96 7.70
C ASN A 264 10.37 8.59 8.16
N SER A 265 11.37 8.69 7.27
CA SER A 265 12.67 9.29 7.57
C SER A 265 12.68 10.82 7.42
N ASP A 266 11.66 11.40 6.79
CA ASP A 266 11.51 12.85 6.63
C ASP A 266 10.93 13.46 7.92
N THR A 267 11.82 14.00 8.76
CA THR A 267 11.44 14.57 10.07
C THR A 267 10.55 15.80 9.94
N ASP A 268 10.71 16.61 8.89
CA ASP A 268 9.90 17.80 8.62
C ASP A 268 8.49 17.42 8.16
N LEU A 269 8.36 16.44 7.26
CA LEU A 269 7.06 15.92 6.88
C LEU A 269 6.34 15.27 8.07
N ARG A 270 7.06 14.50 8.90
CA ARG A 270 6.48 13.84 10.08
C ARG A 270 6.02 14.85 11.14
N SER A 271 6.77 15.93 11.38
CA SER A 271 6.33 17.00 12.30
C SER A 271 5.08 17.72 11.77
N LYS A 272 5.08 18.08 10.47
CA LYS A 272 3.90 18.68 9.81
C LYS A 272 2.69 17.78 9.90
N LEU A 273 2.82 16.48 9.59
CA LEU A 273 1.72 15.52 9.70
C LEU A 273 1.18 15.43 11.14
N GLN A 274 2.05 15.44 12.14
CA GLN A 274 1.65 15.39 13.54
C GLN A 274 0.90 16.65 13.97
N GLU A 275 1.35 17.83 13.55
CA GLU A 275 0.66 19.10 13.77
C GLU A 275 -0.72 19.08 13.11
N LEU A 276 -0.78 18.69 11.84
CA LEU A 276 -2.02 18.63 11.06
C LEU A 276 -2.99 17.56 11.59
N GLY A 277 -2.50 16.44 12.09
CA GLY A 277 -3.32 15.43 12.76
C GLY A 277 -4.01 15.99 14.01
N SER A 278 -3.31 16.83 14.78
CA SER A 278 -3.90 17.50 15.94
C SER A 278 -5.00 18.50 15.56
N MET A 279 -4.86 19.18 14.40
CA MET A 279 -5.82 20.18 13.92
C MET A 279 -7.06 19.55 13.25
N THR A 280 -6.85 18.48 12.49
CA THR A 280 -7.90 17.81 11.68
C THR A 280 -8.65 16.72 12.44
N GLN A 281 -8.18 16.33 13.64
CA GLN A 281 -8.64 15.15 14.38
C GLN A 281 -8.58 13.83 13.57
N MET A 282 -7.86 13.82 12.44
CA MET A 282 -7.66 12.62 11.65
C MET A 282 -6.58 11.75 12.28
N GLN A 283 -6.79 10.43 12.28
CA GLN A 283 -5.74 9.49 12.62
C GLN A 283 -4.60 9.56 11.59
N ASP A 284 -3.37 9.52 12.10
CA ASP A 284 -2.15 9.43 11.30
C ASP A 284 -2.24 8.28 10.27
N PRO A 285 -1.82 8.52 9.02
CA PRO A 285 -1.64 7.43 8.05
C PRO A 285 -0.72 6.33 8.64
N PRO A 286 -1.03 5.04 8.45
CA PRO A 286 -0.31 3.92 9.08
C PRO A 286 1.05 3.65 8.42
N LEU A 287 1.90 4.67 8.30
CA LEU A 287 3.13 4.66 7.50
C LEU A 287 4.21 3.75 8.09
N LEU A 288 4.38 3.74 9.42
CA LEU A 288 5.31 2.83 10.08
C LEU A 288 4.90 1.37 9.88
N ARG A 289 3.60 1.09 10.00
CA ARG A 289 3.07 -0.25 9.71
C ARG A 289 3.26 -0.61 8.24
N LEU A 290 3.00 0.31 7.33
CA LEU A 290 3.21 0.11 5.90
C LEU A 290 4.67 -0.23 5.58
N GLU A 291 5.63 0.52 6.14
CA GLU A 291 7.06 0.25 6.00
C GLU A 291 7.41 -1.16 6.50
N ASN A 292 7.00 -1.48 7.73
CA ASN A 292 7.32 -2.77 8.36
C ASN A 292 6.73 -3.97 7.61
N GLU A 293 5.45 -3.91 7.24
CA GLU A 293 4.77 -4.96 6.48
C GLU A 293 5.35 -5.13 5.07
N SER A 294 5.78 -4.02 4.45
CA SER A 294 6.43 -4.06 3.14
C SER A 294 7.80 -4.74 3.21
N TYR A 295 8.63 -4.39 4.20
CA TYR A 295 9.92 -5.05 4.42
C TYR A 295 9.74 -6.52 4.76
N HIS A 296 8.83 -6.86 5.67
CA HIS A 296 8.56 -8.24 6.04
C HIS A 296 8.12 -9.08 4.83
N SER A 297 7.19 -8.56 4.02
CA SER A 297 6.75 -9.24 2.80
C SER A 297 7.87 -9.42 1.80
N CYS A 298 8.71 -8.41 1.58
CA CYS A 298 9.88 -8.54 0.70
C CYS A 298 10.87 -9.60 1.20
N LEU A 299 11.13 -9.65 2.52
CA LEU A 299 11.98 -10.67 3.14
C LEU A 299 11.42 -12.08 2.90
N VAL A 300 10.14 -12.30 3.18
CA VAL A 300 9.51 -13.62 3.01
C VAL A 300 9.53 -14.05 1.54
N LEU A 301 9.22 -13.15 0.60
CA LEU A 301 9.26 -13.47 -0.83
C LEU A 301 10.68 -13.86 -1.29
N LEU A 302 11.70 -13.10 -0.89
CA LEU A 302 13.09 -13.38 -1.26
C LEU A 302 13.61 -14.67 -0.61
N GLN A 303 13.33 -14.89 0.68
CA GLN A 303 13.68 -16.13 1.38
C GLN A 303 13.06 -17.36 0.71
N ASN A 304 11.79 -17.26 0.28
CA ASN A 304 11.12 -18.35 -0.41
C ASN A 304 11.82 -18.66 -1.75
N ILE A 305 12.21 -17.65 -2.53
CA ILE A 305 12.97 -17.86 -3.77
C ILE A 305 14.30 -18.59 -3.51
N VAL A 306 15.05 -18.13 -2.50
CA VAL A 306 16.36 -18.70 -2.14
C VAL A 306 16.23 -20.13 -1.63
N THR A 307 15.20 -20.44 -0.84
CA THR A 307 14.99 -21.77 -0.24
C THR A 307 14.46 -22.78 -1.27
N ASP A 308 13.52 -22.39 -2.12
CA ASP A 308 12.82 -23.31 -3.02
C ASP A 308 13.69 -23.78 -4.20
N ARG A 309 14.71 -23.00 -4.61
CA ARG A 309 15.59 -23.33 -5.76
C ARG A 309 17.00 -23.74 -5.34
N HIS A 310 17.10 -24.80 -4.54
CA HIS A 310 18.36 -25.34 -4.01
C HIS A 310 19.37 -25.91 -5.06
N ARG A 311 19.14 -25.73 -6.38
CA ARG A 311 19.99 -26.29 -7.45
C ARG A 311 20.47 -25.33 -8.54
N ASN A 312 19.94 -24.11 -8.59
CA ASN A 312 20.45 -23.04 -9.44
C ASN A 312 20.11 -21.74 -8.71
N GLY A 313 20.93 -21.40 -7.72
CA GLY A 313 20.74 -20.23 -6.87
C GLY A 313 20.61 -19.00 -7.76
N ASP A 314 19.45 -18.35 -7.70
CA ASP A 314 19.25 -17.10 -8.39
C ASP A 314 20.09 -16.06 -7.65
N LEU A 315 21.34 -15.90 -8.09
CA LEU A 315 22.33 -15.03 -7.47
C LEU A 315 21.80 -13.61 -7.30
N GLU A 316 20.88 -13.20 -8.19
CA GLU A 316 20.16 -11.93 -8.09
C GLU A 316 19.24 -11.89 -6.87
N ALA A 317 18.42 -12.91 -6.64
CA ALA A 317 17.52 -12.97 -5.48
C ALA A 317 18.27 -13.06 -4.15
N GLU A 318 19.38 -13.80 -4.11
CA GLU A 318 20.24 -13.88 -2.92
C GLU A 318 20.92 -12.53 -2.65
N ALA A 319 21.44 -11.85 -3.67
CA ALA A 319 22.01 -10.51 -3.53
C ALA A 319 20.95 -9.52 -3.03
N CYS A 320 19.74 -9.54 -3.60
CA CYS A 320 18.62 -8.71 -3.14
C CYS A 320 18.24 -9.03 -1.68
N LEU A 321 18.26 -10.29 -1.26
CA LEU A 321 17.99 -10.67 0.13
C LEU A 321 19.04 -10.09 1.07
N VAL A 322 20.32 -10.22 0.73
CA VAL A 322 21.42 -9.66 1.52
C VAL A 322 21.30 -8.14 1.62
N ASP A 323 21.05 -7.45 0.51
CA ASP A 323 20.89 -6.00 0.48
C ASP A 323 19.70 -5.54 1.34
N LEU A 324 18.56 -6.23 1.25
CA LEU A 324 17.39 -5.97 2.08
C LEU A 324 17.66 -6.19 3.57
N CYS A 325 18.38 -7.26 3.92
CA CYS A 325 18.76 -7.52 5.31
C CYS A 325 19.67 -6.40 5.85
N ASN A 326 20.64 -5.92 5.06
CA ASN A 326 21.47 -4.78 5.47
C ASN A 326 20.62 -3.52 5.66
N GLU A 327 19.74 -3.20 4.70
CA GLU A 327 18.84 -2.05 4.76
C GLU A 327 17.97 -2.06 6.04
N VAL A 328 17.30 -3.17 6.33
CA VAL A 328 16.44 -3.27 7.52
C VAL A 328 17.22 -3.08 8.83
N LEU A 329 18.40 -3.71 8.95
CA LEU A 329 19.22 -3.60 10.15
C LEU A 329 19.80 -2.18 10.30
N GLU A 330 20.27 -1.56 9.21
CA GLU A 330 20.75 -0.18 9.22
C GLU A 330 19.66 0.80 9.64
N VAL A 331 18.44 0.65 9.10
CA VAL A 331 17.30 1.48 9.46
C VAL A 331 16.99 1.34 10.95
N TYR A 332 16.94 0.12 11.47
CA TYR A 332 16.69 -0.11 12.89
C TYR A 332 17.76 0.50 13.80
N ILE A 333 19.04 0.32 13.48
CA ILE A 333 20.16 0.87 14.26
C ILE A 333 20.13 2.39 14.21
N ARG A 334 19.88 2.99 13.05
CA ARG A 334 19.74 4.45 12.90
C ARG A 334 18.59 4.99 13.75
N THR A 335 17.45 4.31 13.74
CA THR A 335 16.32 4.63 14.61
C THR A 335 16.69 4.46 16.08
N ALA A 336 17.49 3.47 16.48
CA ALA A 336 17.86 3.25 17.87
C ALA A 336 18.91 4.25 18.39
N MET A 337 19.92 4.55 17.59
CA MET A 337 21.04 5.44 17.97
C MET A 337 20.69 6.93 17.80
N GLY A 338 19.69 7.26 16.97
CA GLY A 338 19.36 8.64 16.60
C GLY A 338 20.33 9.21 15.56
N GLN A 339 19.93 10.26 14.84
CA GLN A 339 20.85 10.96 13.93
C GLN A 339 21.90 11.74 14.73
N PRO A 340 23.19 11.67 14.36
CA PRO A 340 24.20 12.60 14.88
C PRO A 340 23.99 13.97 14.21
N GLY A 341 23.04 14.77 14.71
CA GLY A 341 22.70 16.05 14.08
C GLY A 341 21.95 17.07 14.94
N GLU A 342 21.26 16.66 16.00
CA GLU A 342 20.52 17.59 16.87
C GLU A 342 21.12 17.64 18.28
N ALA A 343 22.44 17.78 18.36
CA ALA A 343 23.03 18.43 19.52
C ALA A 343 22.95 19.93 19.23
N SER A 344 22.02 20.61 19.90
CA SER A 344 22.02 22.06 20.03
C SER A 344 23.45 22.53 20.33
N SER A 345 23.90 23.53 19.56
CA SER A 345 25.22 24.14 19.72
C SER A 345 25.42 24.58 21.18
N GLY A 346 26.29 23.85 21.88
CA GLY A 346 26.66 24.10 23.26
C GLY A 346 27.69 23.07 23.69
N ALA A 347 28.97 23.38 23.46
CA ALA A 347 30.11 22.53 23.75
C ALA A 347 30.05 21.92 25.17
N GLN A 348 30.08 20.59 25.29
CA GLN A 348 30.70 19.82 26.39
C GLN A 348 30.96 18.35 25.98
N PRO A 349 31.92 17.67 26.64
CA PRO A 349 32.53 16.44 26.15
C PRO A 349 31.61 15.22 26.28
N ILE A 350 31.85 14.24 25.41
CA ILE A 350 31.18 12.93 25.32
C ILE A 350 31.12 12.23 26.68
N SER A 351 29.98 12.33 27.36
CA SER A 351 29.61 11.52 28.51
C SER A 351 28.82 10.31 28.03
N HIS A 352 29.39 9.14 28.28
CA HIS A 352 28.98 7.76 27.95
C HIS A 352 27.75 7.28 28.74
N TRP A 353 26.84 8.19 29.09
CA TRP A 353 25.59 7.84 29.73
C TRP A 353 24.52 7.69 28.65
N LEU A 354 24.10 6.44 28.40
CA LEU A 354 22.92 6.14 27.59
C LEU A 354 21.72 6.85 28.23
N ILE A 355 21.29 7.95 27.60
CA ILE A 355 20.01 8.57 27.92
C ILE A 355 18.93 7.57 27.48
N PRO A 356 18.01 7.17 28.37
CA PRO A 356 16.96 6.21 28.02
C PRO A 356 16.21 6.68 26.77
N VAL A 357 15.99 5.76 25.84
CA VAL A 357 15.21 6.03 24.64
C VAL A 357 13.84 6.59 25.02
N GLY A 358 13.49 7.77 24.48
CA GLY A 358 12.19 8.41 24.71
C GLY A 358 11.01 7.47 24.37
N SER A 359 9.88 7.62 25.07
CA SER A 359 8.75 6.67 24.99
C SER A 359 8.16 6.49 23.58
N ALA A 360 8.27 7.50 22.71
CA ALA A 360 7.87 7.41 21.29
C ALA A 360 8.85 6.54 20.49
N LYS A 361 10.16 6.80 20.64
CA LYS A 361 11.24 6.05 19.99
C LYS A 361 11.26 4.58 20.43
N ARG A 362 10.97 4.29 21.71
CA ARG A 362 10.84 2.92 22.21
C ARG A 362 9.66 2.18 21.58
N ARG A 363 8.52 2.85 21.39
CA ARG A 363 7.35 2.28 20.68
C ARG A 363 7.66 2.02 19.20
N GLU A 364 8.38 2.91 18.53
CA GLU A 364 8.81 2.69 17.14
C GLU A 364 9.73 1.45 17.04
N LEU A 365 10.72 1.35 17.92
CA LEU A 365 11.63 0.18 17.96
C LEU A 365 10.88 -1.12 18.26
N ALA A 366 9.86 -1.08 19.11
CA ALA A 366 9.01 -2.24 19.38
C ALA A 366 8.20 -2.63 18.14
N ALA A 367 7.65 -1.65 17.41
CA ALA A 367 6.90 -1.91 16.17
C ALA A 367 7.80 -2.50 15.06
N ARG A 368 9.08 -2.13 14.99
CA ARG A 368 10.07 -2.66 14.04
C ARG A 368 10.62 -4.04 14.43
N ALA A 369 10.41 -4.50 15.67
CA ALA A 369 11.06 -5.69 16.23
C ALA A 369 10.82 -6.96 15.39
N SER A 370 9.57 -7.21 14.97
CA SER A 370 9.22 -8.41 14.20
C SER A 370 10.00 -8.52 12.87
N VAL A 371 10.18 -7.39 12.17
CA VAL A 371 10.93 -7.35 10.90
C VAL A 371 12.41 -7.62 11.15
N VAL A 372 12.98 -7.07 12.22
CA VAL A 372 14.39 -7.31 12.60
C VAL A 372 14.62 -8.76 13.00
N VAL A 373 13.72 -9.35 13.79
CA VAL A 373 13.78 -10.78 14.15
C VAL A 373 13.75 -11.65 12.89
N SER A 374 12.80 -11.37 11.98
CA SER A 374 12.70 -12.07 10.69
C SER A 374 13.97 -11.91 9.85
N THR A 375 14.61 -10.74 9.90
CA THR A 375 15.87 -10.45 9.21
C THR A 375 17.03 -11.25 9.79
N LEU A 376 17.16 -11.32 11.12
CA LEU A 376 18.19 -12.13 11.78
C LEU A 376 18.01 -13.62 11.49
N GLN A 377 16.76 -14.09 11.44
CA GLN A 377 16.42 -15.44 11.02
C GLN A 377 16.78 -15.68 9.53
N ALA A 378 16.54 -14.69 8.65
CA ALA A 378 16.93 -14.75 7.24
C ALA A 378 18.44 -14.94 7.08
N ILE A 379 19.23 -14.11 7.76
CA ILE A 379 20.69 -14.18 7.74
C ILE A 379 21.17 -15.55 8.26
N SER A 380 20.51 -16.06 9.31
CA SER A 380 20.83 -17.37 9.90
C SER A 380 20.48 -18.54 8.99
N ALA A 381 19.56 -18.36 8.04
CA ALA A 381 19.15 -19.38 7.08
C ALA A 381 20.03 -19.41 5.82
N LEU A 382 20.93 -18.44 5.61
CA LEU A 382 21.86 -18.43 4.47
C LEU A 382 22.79 -19.64 4.50
N GLY A 383 23.22 -20.12 3.33
CA GLY A 383 24.25 -21.18 3.24
C GLY A 383 25.59 -20.72 3.83
N ASP A 384 26.43 -21.66 4.30
CA ASP A 384 27.71 -21.34 4.96
C ASP A 384 28.64 -20.47 4.09
N THR A 385 28.71 -20.76 2.79
CA THR A 385 29.52 -20.00 1.82
C THR A 385 28.98 -18.58 1.62
N SER A 386 27.66 -18.44 1.44
CA SER A 386 26.99 -17.14 1.30
C SER A 386 27.16 -16.28 2.54
N PHE A 387 26.95 -16.87 3.72
CA PHE A 387 27.13 -16.19 5.00
C PHE A 387 28.59 -15.74 5.19
N GLY A 388 29.55 -16.61 4.91
CA GLY A 388 30.98 -16.28 5.01
C GLY A 388 31.37 -15.12 4.09
N ASN A 389 30.89 -15.11 2.85
CA ASN A 389 31.16 -14.03 1.88
C ASN A 389 30.55 -12.68 2.31
N ASN A 390 29.41 -12.71 3.00
CA ASN A 390 28.70 -11.50 3.43
C ASN A 390 28.95 -11.10 4.89
N LEU A 391 29.76 -11.87 5.63
CA LEU A 391 30.03 -11.64 7.05
C LEU A 391 30.61 -10.24 7.31
N ALA A 392 31.49 -9.75 6.43
CA ALA A 392 32.06 -8.41 6.53
C ALA A 392 31.01 -7.29 6.45
N ARG A 393 29.90 -7.52 5.74
CA ARG A 393 28.78 -6.58 5.64
C ARG A 393 27.89 -6.63 6.88
N PHE A 394 27.60 -7.84 7.38
CA PHE A 394 26.72 -8.01 8.53
C PHE A 394 27.38 -7.69 9.87
N PHE A 395 28.69 -7.95 10.03
CA PHE A 395 29.36 -7.84 11.33
C PHE A 395 29.25 -6.45 11.97
N PRO A 396 29.48 -5.32 11.25
CA PRO A 396 29.27 -3.99 11.83
C PRO A 396 27.83 -3.74 12.30
N LEU A 397 26.84 -4.28 11.57
CA LEU A 397 25.42 -4.15 11.91
C LEU A 397 25.08 -4.98 13.16
N LEU A 398 25.58 -6.20 13.26
CA LEU A 398 25.40 -7.04 14.45
C LEU A 398 26.03 -6.40 15.69
N ALA A 399 27.23 -5.82 15.57
CA ALA A 399 27.86 -5.05 16.64
C ALA A 399 27.05 -3.80 17.02
N GLY A 400 26.46 -3.11 16.02
CA GLY A 400 25.54 -2.01 16.23
C GLY A 400 24.28 -2.41 16.99
N LEU A 401 23.69 -3.58 16.68
CA LEU A 401 22.55 -4.13 17.40
C LEU A 401 22.88 -4.42 18.87
N ILE A 402 24.05 -5.00 19.17
CA ILE A 402 24.49 -5.24 20.55
C ILE A 402 24.59 -3.91 21.33
N SER A 403 25.00 -2.84 20.67
CA SER A 403 25.30 -1.55 21.29
C SER A 403 24.07 -0.65 21.50
N CYS A 404 22.91 -0.99 20.92
CA CYS A 404 21.73 -0.14 20.91
C CYS A 404 20.64 -0.62 21.88
N GLU A 405 19.82 0.32 22.39
CA GLU A 405 18.64 -0.04 23.18
C GLU A 405 17.52 -0.59 22.28
N HIS A 406 16.90 -1.69 22.70
CA HIS A 406 15.80 -2.32 21.95
C HIS A 406 14.44 -1.98 22.52
N GLY A 407 13.44 -1.87 21.64
CA GLY A 407 12.03 -1.74 22.03
C GLY A 407 11.36 -3.04 22.49
N SER A 408 11.92 -4.20 22.12
CA SER A 408 11.44 -5.55 22.46
C SER A 408 12.61 -6.46 22.80
N SER A 409 12.42 -7.37 23.76
CA SER A 409 13.41 -8.40 24.14
C SER A 409 13.57 -9.48 23.06
N GLU A 410 12.62 -9.61 22.13
CA GLU A 410 12.68 -10.59 21.04
C GLU A 410 13.88 -10.36 20.12
N VAL A 411 14.27 -9.08 19.90
CA VAL A 411 15.44 -8.74 19.09
C VAL A 411 16.72 -9.23 19.77
N GLN A 412 16.83 -9.08 21.09
CA GLN A 412 17.98 -9.56 21.86
C GLN A 412 18.07 -11.09 21.83
N SER A 413 16.94 -11.78 21.97
CA SER A 413 16.88 -13.24 21.88
C SER A 413 17.33 -13.72 20.50
N ALA A 414 16.75 -13.17 19.43
CA ALA A 414 17.09 -13.55 18.06
C ALA A 414 18.56 -13.25 17.71
N LEU A 415 19.11 -12.14 18.22
CA LEU A 415 20.52 -11.79 18.05
C LEU A 415 21.44 -12.78 18.77
N SER A 416 21.12 -13.12 20.02
CA SER A 416 21.87 -14.13 20.79
C SER A 416 21.86 -15.49 20.08
N ASP A 417 20.70 -15.92 19.59
CA ASP A 417 20.55 -17.18 18.87
C ASP A 417 21.35 -17.17 17.56
N MET A 418 21.30 -16.08 16.79
CA MET A 418 22.05 -15.93 15.53
C MET A 418 23.58 -15.91 15.76
N LEU A 419 24.06 -15.19 16.78
CA LEU A 419 25.48 -15.15 17.13
C LEU A 419 26.00 -16.51 17.58
N SER A 420 25.25 -17.23 18.43
CA SER A 420 25.64 -18.55 18.93
C SER A 420 25.64 -19.62 17.83
N THR A 421 24.67 -19.57 16.91
CA THR A 421 24.53 -20.57 15.84
C THR A 421 25.44 -20.33 14.65
N ARG A 422 25.71 -19.07 14.26
CA ARG A 422 26.42 -18.75 13.01
C ARG A 422 27.80 -18.13 13.22
N VAL A 423 27.95 -17.20 14.17
CA VAL A 423 29.22 -16.49 14.37
C VAL A 423 30.18 -17.30 15.24
N GLY A 424 29.68 -17.91 16.32
CA GLY A 424 30.48 -18.76 17.21
C GLY A 424 31.25 -19.87 16.49
N PRO A 425 30.61 -20.70 15.65
CA PRO A 425 31.30 -21.76 14.91
C PRO A 425 32.33 -21.26 13.89
N VAL A 426 32.10 -20.09 13.28
CA VAL A 426 33.05 -19.49 12.32
C VAL A 426 34.30 -19.01 13.04
N LEU A 427 34.15 -18.35 14.20
CA LEU A 427 35.27 -17.91 15.03
C LEU A 427 36.07 -19.09 15.60
N LEU A 428 35.39 -20.15 16.05
CA LEU A 428 36.04 -21.36 16.56
C LEU A 428 36.79 -22.16 15.50
N ARG A 429 36.49 -21.98 14.21
CA ARG A 429 37.24 -22.58 13.10
C ARG A 429 38.44 -21.74 12.65
N ALA A 430 38.48 -20.46 13.02
CA ALA A 430 39.54 -19.51 12.68
C ALA A 430 40.64 -19.41 13.75
N CYS A 431 40.33 -19.81 14.98
CA CYS A 431 41.28 -20.07 16.07
C CYS A 431 41.84 -21.50 15.97
#